data_AF-A0A260AJX4-F1
#
_entry.id   AF-A0A260AJX4-F1
#
_cell.length_a   1.000
_cell.length_b   1.000
_cell.length_c   1.000
_cell.angle_alpha   90.00
_cell.angle_beta   90.00
_cell.angle_gamma   90.00
#
_symmetry.space_group_name_H-M   'P 1'
#
loop_
_entity.id
_entity.type
_entity.pdbx_description
1 polymer ?
#
loop_
_entity_poly.entity_id
_entity_poly.type
_entity_poly.pdbx_seq_one_letter_code
_entity_poly.pdbx_strand_id
1 'polypeptide(L)'
;MTEEAVVGAVHELLAGARGGVVPIVAAGDPVLRSPAAAYDGQLDADTFAELVEVMRATMHAAPGVGLAAPQIGIPLQIAVIEDLFEVGEAVARARERTPLPFRVLVNPRYARVGSRTAGFYEGCLSVPGYQAVVTRAAEVRLECTDEFGHEIDEVVRGWPARIVAHETDHLGGTLYIDTAHTRSLTTTENYGELWSDPTPERAGQALGFTVDPR
;
A
#
# COMPACT_ATOMS: atom_id res chain seq x y z
N MET A 1 -8.39 -18.83 -9.06
CA MET A 1 -7.18 -19.40 -9.71
C MET A 1 -6.80 -20.65 -8.94
N THR A 2 -6.38 -21.73 -9.59
CA THR A 2 -5.83 -22.90 -8.87
C THR A 2 -4.44 -22.58 -8.35
N GLU A 3 -3.96 -23.30 -7.34
CA GLU A 3 -2.61 -23.13 -6.78
C GLU A 3 -1.52 -23.25 -7.86
N GLU A 4 -1.59 -24.30 -8.69
CA GLU A 4 -0.68 -24.52 -9.83
C GLU A 4 -0.66 -23.34 -10.81
N ALA A 5 -1.81 -22.72 -11.07
CA ALA A 5 -1.89 -21.55 -11.94
C ALA A 5 -1.26 -20.29 -11.31
N VAL A 6 -1.32 -20.14 -9.98
CA VAL A 6 -0.64 -19.05 -9.27
C VAL A 6 0.88 -19.21 -9.34
N VAL A 7 1.39 -20.42 -9.07
CA VAL A 7 2.83 -20.72 -9.17
C VAL A 7 3.34 -20.48 -10.59
N GLY A 8 2.60 -20.96 -11.60
CA GLY A 8 2.91 -20.70 -13.00
C GLY A 8 2.96 -19.20 -13.34
N ALA A 9 2.02 -18.41 -12.84
CA ALA A 9 2.00 -16.97 -13.03
C ALA A 9 3.20 -16.26 -12.38
N VAL A 10 3.65 -16.72 -11.20
CA VAL A 10 4.86 -16.19 -10.55
C VAL A 10 6.09 -16.47 -11.40
N HIS A 11 6.29 -17.70 -11.88
CA HIS A 11 7.44 -18.00 -12.74
C HIS A 11 7.42 -17.22 -14.06
N GLU A 12 6.25 -17.05 -14.68
CA GLU A 12 6.11 -16.25 -15.90
C GLU A 12 6.46 -14.78 -15.64
N LEU A 13 5.97 -14.20 -14.54
CA LEU A 13 6.28 -12.85 -14.11
C LEU A 13 7.79 -12.67 -13.90
N LEU A 14 8.42 -13.58 -13.14
CA LEU A 14 9.86 -13.52 -12.83
C LEU A 14 10.72 -13.67 -14.10
N ALA A 15 10.38 -14.60 -14.99
CA ALA A 15 11.05 -14.76 -16.29
C ALA A 15 10.89 -13.52 -17.20
N GLY A 16 9.79 -12.78 -17.02
CA GLY A 16 9.50 -11.53 -17.70
C GLY A 16 10.20 -10.29 -17.12
N ALA A 17 10.77 -10.37 -15.92
CA ALA A 17 11.39 -9.24 -15.24
C ALA A 17 12.54 -8.64 -16.07
N ARG A 18 12.59 -7.31 -16.14
CA ARG A 18 13.63 -6.57 -16.89
C ARG A 18 14.34 -5.64 -15.92
N GLY A 19 15.63 -5.89 -15.69
CA GLY A 19 16.40 -5.13 -14.70
C GLY A 19 15.88 -5.29 -13.27
N GLY A 20 15.27 -6.44 -12.96
CA GLY A 20 14.71 -6.75 -11.64
C GLY A 20 13.34 -6.13 -11.35
N VAL A 21 12.71 -5.46 -12.33
CA VAL A 21 11.38 -4.86 -12.16
C VAL A 21 10.36 -5.43 -13.12
N VAL A 22 9.08 -5.31 -12.75
CA VAL A 22 7.93 -5.75 -13.53
C VAL A 22 6.88 -4.63 -13.67
N PRO A 23 6.00 -4.69 -14.68
CA PRO A 23 4.92 -3.71 -14.82
C PRO A 23 3.96 -3.73 -13.62
N ILE A 24 3.50 -2.54 -13.23
CA ILE A 24 2.45 -2.40 -12.22
C ILE A 24 1.09 -2.41 -12.93
N VAL A 25 0.22 -3.29 -12.45
CA VAL A 25 -1.16 -3.44 -12.90
C VAL A 25 -1.95 -2.18 -12.51
N ALA A 26 -2.70 -1.64 -13.47
CA ALA A 26 -3.53 -0.47 -13.30
C ALA A 26 -4.98 -0.82 -12.94
N ALA A 27 -5.65 0.10 -12.25
CA ALA A 27 -7.06 -0.01 -11.89
C ALA A 27 -7.94 -0.25 -13.12
N GLY A 28 -8.84 -1.21 -13.00
CA GLY A 28 -9.61 -1.76 -14.11
C GLY A 28 -9.28 -3.23 -14.37
N ASP A 29 -8.07 -3.67 -14.00
CA ASP A 29 -7.73 -5.09 -13.99
C ASP A 29 -8.47 -5.85 -12.85
N PRO A 30 -9.13 -6.99 -13.14
CA PRO A 30 -9.82 -7.79 -12.13
C PRO A 30 -8.95 -8.30 -10.98
N VAL A 31 -7.63 -8.45 -11.17
CA VAL A 31 -6.73 -8.92 -10.10
C VAL A 31 -6.70 -7.96 -8.92
N LEU A 32 -6.87 -6.67 -9.16
CA LEU A 32 -6.92 -5.62 -8.13
C LEU A 32 -8.27 -5.54 -7.40
N ARG A 33 -9.28 -6.27 -7.88
CA ARG A 33 -10.66 -6.25 -7.37
C ARG A 33 -11.11 -7.59 -6.79
N SER A 34 -10.22 -8.57 -6.78
CA SER A 34 -10.48 -9.92 -6.27
C SER A 34 -9.68 -10.12 -4.99
N PRO A 35 -10.26 -10.71 -3.93
CA PRO A 35 -9.48 -11.11 -2.76
C PRO A 35 -8.36 -12.07 -3.15
N ALA A 36 -7.14 -11.77 -2.71
CA ALA A 36 -5.96 -12.60 -2.92
C ALA A 36 -6.01 -13.86 -2.05
N ALA A 37 -5.44 -14.95 -2.54
CA ALA A 37 -5.33 -16.20 -1.80
C ALA A 37 -4.28 -16.07 -0.69
N ALA A 38 -4.53 -16.69 0.47
CA ALA A 38 -3.53 -16.78 1.53
C ALA A 38 -2.28 -17.48 1.00
N TYR A 39 -1.11 -17.00 1.42
CA TYR A 39 0.16 -17.64 1.15
C TYR A 39 0.45 -18.69 2.21
N ASP A 40 0.37 -19.96 1.82
CA ASP A 40 0.55 -21.13 2.69
C ASP A 40 1.84 -21.91 2.33
N GLY A 41 2.75 -21.27 1.58
CA GLY A 41 3.99 -21.89 1.09
C GLY A 41 3.87 -22.47 -0.32
N GLN A 42 3.06 -21.86 -1.19
CA GLN A 42 2.89 -22.29 -2.58
C GLN A 42 4.17 -22.19 -3.43
N LEU A 43 5.12 -21.36 -3.01
CA LEU A 43 6.39 -21.14 -3.70
C LEU A 43 7.52 -21.78 -2.89
N ASP A 44 8.50 -22.35 -3.59
CA ASP A 44 9.76 -22.70 -2.95
C ASP A 44 10.51 -21.46 -2.44
N ALA A 45 11.48 -21.68 -1.56
CA ALA A 45 12.18 -20.60 -0.87
C ALA A 45 12.91 -19.65 -1.83
N ASP A 46 13.51 -20.18 -2.90
CA ASP A 46 14.27 -19.38 -3.86
C ASP A 46 13.33 -18.51 -4.70
N THR A 47 12.21 -19.09 -5.18
CA THR A 47 11.19 -18.38 -5.96
C THR A 47 10.50 -17.32 -5.12
N PHE A 48 10.20 -17.60 -3.84
CA PHE A 48 9.61 -16.62 -2.94
C PHE A 48 10.57 -15.46 -2.65
N ALA A 49 11.85 -15.74 -2.40
CA ALA A 49 12.86 -14.71 -2.20
C ALA A 49 13.04 -13.83 -3.45
N GLU A 50 13.06 -14.44 -4.65
CA GLU A 50 13.13 -13.69 -5.91
C GLU A 50 11.89 -12.80 -6.12
N LEU A 51 10.70 -13.30 -5.81
CA LEU A 51 9.46 -12.52 -5.87
C LEU A 51 9.52 -11.29 -4.95
N VAL A 52 9.99 -11.46 -3.70
CA VAL A 52 10.15 -10.36 -2.74
C VAL A 52 11.13 -9.30 -3.27
N GLU A 53 12.26 -9.71 -3.84
CA GLU A 53 13.24 -8.77 -4.41
C GLU A 53 12.67 -8.01 -5.62
N VAL A 54 11.93 -8.70 -6.51
CA VAL A 54 11.26 -8.05 -7.65
C VAL A 54 10.17 -7.09 -7.19
N MET A 55 9.40 -7.45 -6.15
CA MET A 55 8.40 -6.56 -5.54
C MET A 55 9.07 -5.30 -4.97
N ARG A 56 10.16 -5.46 -4.21
CA ARG A 56 10.93 -4.34 -3.64
C ARG A 56 11.50 -3.44 -4.72
N ALA A 57 12.17 -4.01 -5.73
CA ALA A 57 12.75 -3.26 -6.83
C ALA A 57 11.68 -2.51 -7.64
N THR A 58 10.53 -3.13 -7.88
CA THR A 58 9.39 -2.52 -8.59
C THR A 58 8.80 -1.37 -7.78
N MET A 59 8.62 -1.54 -6.46
CA MET A 59 8.18 -0.48 -5.55
C MET A 59 9.13 0.74 -5.61
N HIS A 60 10.45 0.52 -5.55
CA HIS A 60 11.45 1.58 -5.61
C HIS A 60 11.52 2.28 -6.97
N ALA A 61 11.37 1.54 -8.06
CA ALA A 61 11.36 2.11 -9.41
C ALA A 61 10.13 2.99 -9.67
N ALA A 62 9.03 2.76 -8.95
CA ALA A 62 7.78 3.54 -9.00
C ALA A 62 7.63 4.56 -7.85
N PRO A 63 8.75 5.04 -7.29
CA PRO A 63 8.89 5.65 -5.94
C PRO A 63 7.77 5.43 -4.91
N GLY A 64 7.31 4.18 -4.76
CA GLY A 64 6.29 3.80 -3.77
C GLY A 64 6.86 3.61 -2.36
N VAL A 65 5.97 3.59 -1.37
CA VAL A 65 6.28 3.21 0.03
C VAL A 65 5.70 1.86 0.44
N GLY A 66 4.97 1.23 -0.49
CA GLY A 66 4.39 -0.09 -0.36
C GLY A 66 4.02 -0.64 -1.74
N LEU A 67 3.96 -1.96 -1.83
CA LEU A 67 3.49 -2.69 -3.01
C LEU A 67 2.91 -4.05 -2.59
N ALA A 68 1.67 -4.31 -2.98
CA ALA A 68 1.00 -5.59 -2.80
C ALA A 68 1.16 -6.48 -4.04
N ALA A 69 1.28 -7.80 -3.87
CA ALA A 69 1.46 -8.75 -4.97
C ALA A 69 0.38 -8.68 -6.07
N PRO A 70 -0.91 -8.39 -5.78
CA PRO A 70 -1.91 -8.15 -6.83
C PRO A 70 -1.54 -7.00 -7.79
N GLN A 71 -0.77 -6.01 -7.33
CA GLN A 71 -0.31 -4.90 -8.17
C GLN A 71 0.74 -5.30 -9.20
N ILE A 72 1.31 -6.51 -9.11
CA ILE A 72 2.17 -7.11 -10.14
C ILE A 72 1.50 -8.34 -10.77
N GLY A 73 0.18 -8.48 -10.60
CA GLY A 73 -0.63 -9.54 -11.22
C GLY A 73 -0.66 -10.85 -10.44
N ILE A 74 -0.06 -10.92 -9.25
CA ILE A 74 0.01 -12.16 -8.45
C ILE A 74 -1.06 -12.13 -7.34
N PRO A 75 -2.08 -13.00 -7.39
CA PRO A 75 -3.18 -12.97 -6.43
C PRO A 75 -2.85 -13.72 -5.12
N LEU A 76 -1.72 -13.37 -4.49
CA LEU A 76 -1.28 -13.89 -3.19
C LEU A 76 -1.27 -12.79 -2.13
N GLN A 77 -1.54 -13.16 -0.87
CA GLN A 77 -1.52 -12.26 0.28
C GLN A 77 -0.09 -11.94 0.73
N ILE A 78 0.66 -11.25 -0.13
CA ILE A 78 2.03 -10.80 0.14
C ILE A 78 2.10 -9.31 -0.18
N ALA A 79 2.68 -8.52 0.72
CA ALA A 79 2.99 -7.12 0.49
C ALA A 79 4.41 -6.80 0.98
N VAL A 80 5.03 -5.79 0.37
CA VAL A 80 6.29 -5.20 0.83
C VAL A 80 6.07 -3.74 1.19
N ILE A 81 6.73 -3.25 2.23
CA ILE A 81 6.64 -1.85 2.69
C ILE A 81 8.02 -1.31 3.06
N GLU A 82 8.28 -0.04 2.71
CA GLU A 82 9.49 0.70 3.11
C GLU A 82 9.25 2.20 2.91
N ASP A 83 9.57 3.02 3.89
CA ASP A 83 9.47 4.49 3.77
C ASP A 83 10.70 5.16 4.39
N LEU A 84 11.66 5.51 3.54
CA LEU A 84 12.89 6.22 3.92
C LEU A 84 12.95 7.63 3.32
N PHE A 85 11.83 8.14 2.78
CA PHE A 85 11.81 9.47 2.16
C PHE A 85 11.90 10.58 3.21
N GLU A 86 12.80 11.53 2.99
CA GLU A 86 12.85 12.74 3.80
C GLU A 86 11.66 13.65 3.48
N VAL A 87 10.99 14.16 4.52
CA VAL A 87 9.92 15.14 4.39
C VAL A 87 10.16 16.31 5.33
N GLY A 88 9.59 17.46 4.99
CA GLY A 88 9.66 18.64 5.86
C GLY A 88 9.07 18.35 7.25
N GLU A 89 9.66 18.96 8.29
CA GLU A 89 9.31 18.71 9.69
C GLU A 89 7.80 18.89 9.99
N ALA A 90 7.16 19.89 9.37
CA ALA A 90 5.73 20.12 9.50
C ALA A 90 4.90 18.95 8.96
N VAL A 91 5.31 18.36 7.84
CA VAL A 91 4.67 17.18 7.24
C VAL A 91 4.91 15.94 8.11
N ALA A 92 6.16 15.71 8.53
CA ALA A 92 6.53 14.59 9.40
C ALA A 92 5.68 14.57 10.68
N ARG A 93 5.61 15.72 11.37
CA ARG A 93 4.82 15.88 12.59
C ARG A 93 3.33 15.72 12.33
N ALA A 94 2.80 16.37 11.29
CA ALA A 94 1.37 16.36 11.03
C ALA A 94 0.84 14.97 10.64
N ARG A 95 1.65 14.19 9.91
CA ARG A 95 1.30 12.85 9.42
C ARG A 95 1.80 11.72 10.31
N GLU A 96 2.47 12.05 11.43
CA GLU A 96 3.19 11.06 12.26
C GLU A 96 4.05 10.13 11.38
N ARG A 97 4.76 10.72 10.40
CA ARG A 97 5.55 9.99 9.39
C ARG A 97 6.96 9.82 9.91
N THR A 98 7.28 8.60 10.32
CA THR A 98 8.59 8.16 10.77
C THR A 98 9.21 7.22 9.73
N PRO A 99 10.55 7.11 9.67
CA PRO A 99 11.20 6.10 8.84
C PRO A 99 10.65 4.70 9.11
N LEU A 100 10.36 3.96 8.05
CA LEU A 100 9.88 2.58 8.08
C LEU A 100 10.90 1.73 7.31
N PRO A 101 11.69 0.89 7.98
CA PRO A 101 12.61 -0.02 7.29
C PRO A 101 11.85 -1.02 6.43
N PHE A 102 12.53 -1.61 5.45
CA PHE A 102 11.97 -2.66 4.60
C PHE A 102 11.40 -3.82 5.41
N ARG A 103 10.19 -4.25 5.07
CA ARG A 103 9.52 -5.41 5.64
C ARG A 103 8.70 -6.14 4.58
N VAL A 104 8.64 -7.46 4.72
CA VAL A 104 7.68 -8.30 4.00
C VAL A 104 6.54 -8.63 4.94
N LEU A 105 5.31 -8.48 4.47
CA LEU A 105 4.09 -8.82 5.17
C LEU A 105 3.40 -9.98 4.45
N VAL A 106 3.40 -11.15 5.08
CA VAL A 106 2.73 -12.34 4.58
C VAL A 106 1.44 -12.56 5.36
N ASN A 107 0.33 -12.74 4.64
CA ASN A 107 -1.03 -12.88 5.18
C ASN A 107 -1.41 -11.78 6.20
N PRO A 108 -1.13 -10.49 5.93
CA PRO A 108 -1.41 -9.48 6.92
C PRO A 108 -2.90 -9.28 7.14
N ARG A 109 -3.25 -9.09 8.41
CA ARG A 109 -4.53 -8.50 8.84
C ARG A 109 -4.22 -7.32 9.75
N TYR A 110 -5.13 -6.35 9.78
CA TYR A 110 -5.05 -5.26 10.73
C TYR A 110 -6.38 -4.97 11.40
N ALA A 111 -6.33 -4.49 12.64
CA ALA A 111 -7.49 -4.01 13.37
C ALA A 111 -7.22 -2.60 13.93
N ARG A 112 -8.21 -1.72 13.89
CA ARG A 112 -8.06 -0.37 14.46
C ARG A 112 -7.79 -0.43 15.97
N VAL A 113 -6.92 0.44 16.45
CA VAL A 113 -6.66 0.64 17.88
C VAL A 113 -7.17 2.01 18.30
N GLY A 114 -8.10 2.02 19.26
CA GLY A 114 -8.73 3.26 19.73
C GLY A 114 -9.72 3.88 18.73
N SER A 115 -10.14 5.10 19.02
CA SER A 115 -11.14 5.83 18.22
C SER A 115 -10.54 6.81 17.20
N ARG A 116 -9.24 7.12 17.32
CA ARG A 116 -8.57 8.19 16.57
C ARG A 116 -8.42 7.85 15.10
N THR A 117 -8.70 8.83 14.25
CA THR A 117 -8.59 8.73 12.80
C THR A 117 -7.83 9.93 12.25
N ALA A 118 -7.26 9.80 11.06
CA ALA A 118 -6.62 10.89 10.36
C ALA A 118 -6.95 10.84 8.87
N GLY A 119 -7.26 12.00 8.28
CA GLY A 119 -7.47 12.16 6.84
C GLY A 119 -6.23 12.75 6.18
N PHE A 120 -5.69 12.08 5.15
CA PHE A 120 -4.59 12.60 4.32
C PHE A 120 -4.77 12.17 2.87
N TYR A 121 -4.15 12.91 1.94
CA TYR A 121 -4.03 12.50 0.56
C TYR A 121 -3.23 11.20 0.45
N GLU A 122 -3.83 10.19 -0.17
CA GLU A 122 -3.20 8.95 -0.62
C GLU A 122 -3.12 8.96 -2.15
N GLY A 123 -2.04 8.38 -2.67
CA GLY A 123 -1.96 7.91 -4.06
C GLY A 123 -1.79 6.40 -4.07
N CYS A 124 -1.90 5.81 -5.25
CA CYS A 124 -1.67 4.38 -5.45
C CYS A 124 -0.94 4.19 -6.78
N LEU A 125 0.06 3.32 -6.81
CA LEU A 125 0.80 3.00 -8.04
C LEU A 125 -0.11 2.42 -9.13
N SER A 126 -1.19 1.74 -8.72
CA SER A 126 -2.21 1.20 -9.63
C SER A 126 -3.27 2.23 -10.06
N VAL A 127 -3.27 3.46 -9.54
CA VAL A 127 -4.15 4.57 -10.00
C VAL A 127 -3.27 5.76 -10.37
N PRO A 128 -2.47 5.66 -11.44
CA PRO A 128 -1.44 6.64 -11.74
C PRO A 128 -2.04 8.02 -12.05
N GLY A 129 -1.39 9.06 -11.53
CA GLY A 129 -1.72 10.46 -11.82
C GLY A 129 -2.83 11.05 -10.95
N TYR A 130 -3.41 10.29 -10.01
CA TYR A 130 -4.47 10.76 -9.12
C TYR A 130 -4.18 10.49 -7.65
N GLN A 131 -4.70 11.39 -6.81
CA GLN A 131 -4.70 11.26 -5.35
C GLN A 131 -6.05 11.70 -4.79
N ALA A 132 -6.40 11.21 -3.62
CA ALA A 132 -7.56 11.68 -2.87
C ALA A 132 -7.34 11.52 -1.37
N VAL A 133 -8.08 12.28 -0.58
CA VAL A 133 -8.08 12.17 0.88
C VAL A 133 -8.81 10.90 1.30
N VAL A 134 -8.13 10.09 2.12
CA VAL A 134 -8.68 8.88 2.72
C VAL A 134 -8.59 9.01 4.24
N THR A 135 -9.69 8.76 4.94
CA THR A 135 -9.68 8.63 6.40
C THR A 135 -9.17 7.23 6.77
N ARG A 136 -8.12 7.16 7.60
CA ARG A 136 -7.61 5.90 8.16
C ARG A 136 -7.66 5.96 9.69
N ALA A 137 -7.70 4.79 10.33
CA ALA A 137 -7.36 4.70 11.75
C ALA A 137 -5.93 5.21 11.96
N ALA A 138 -5.72 6.04 12.98
CA ALA A 138 -4.40 6.59 13.26
C ALA A 138 -3.43 5.52 13.83
N GLU A 139 -3.98 4.44 14.36
CA GLU A 139 -3.25 3.32 14.95
C GLU A 139 -3.96 2.02 14.56
N VAL A 140 -3.17 1.01 14.19
CA VAL A 140 -3.68 -0.33 13.90
C VAL A 140 -2.78 -1.38 14.55
N ARG A 141 -3.39 -2.47 15.01
CA ARG A 141 -2.70 -3.70 15.38
C ARG A 141 -2.50 -4.50 14.09
N LEU A 142 -1.26 -4.73 13.70
CA LEU A 142 -0.87 -5.57 12.56
C LEU A 142 -0.58 -6.97 13.08
N GLU A 143 -1.16 -7.98 12.44
CA GLU A 143 -0.88 -9.39 12.66
C GLU A 143 -0.54 -10.04 11.31
N CYS A 144 0.66 -10.61 11.17
CA CYS A 144 1.15 -11.26 9.94
C CYS A 144 2.34 -12.18 10.23
N THR A 145 2.97 -12.74 9.20
CA THR A 145 4.32 -13.31 9.29
C THR A 145 5.30 -12.56 8.38
N ASP A 146 6.59 -12.61 8.72
CA ASP A 146 7.66 -12.15 7.82
C ASP A 146 7.99 -13.19 6.73
N GLU A 147 8.95 -12.89 5.88
CA GLU A 147 9.42 -13.77 4.79
C GLU A 147 10.09 -15.07 5.27
N PHE A 148 10.46 -15.15 6.55
CA PHE A 148 11.04 -16.33 7.18
C PHE A 148 10.01 -17.12 8.01
N GLY A 149 8.76 -16.66 8.06
CA GLY A 149 7.68 -17.28 8.81
C GLY A 149 7.63 -16.89 10.30
N HIS A 150 8.37 -15.88 10.74
CA HIS A 150 8.25 -15.38 12.10
C HIS A 150 6.98 -14.55 12.26
N GLU A 151 6.27 -14.76 13.38
CA GLU A 151 5.07 -14.01 13.70
C GLU A 151 5.37 -12.54 14.02
N ILE A 152 4.57 -11.66 13.45
CA ILE A 152 4.53 -10.23 13.75
C ILE A 152 3.15 -9.93 14.35
N ASP A 153 3.14 -9.44 15.58
CA ASP A 153 1.96 -8.91 16.25
C ASP A 153 2.35 -7.62 17.00
N GLU A 154 2.00 -6.47 16.44
CA GLU A 154 2.40 -5.17 16.98
C GLU A 154 1.40 -4.06 16.69
N VAL A 155 1.52 -2.94 17.40
CA VAL A 155 0.76 -1.73 17.13
C VAL A 155 1.61 -0.74 16.34
N VAL A 156 1.21 -0.47 15.11
CA VAL A 156 1.79 0.58 14.25
C VAL A 156 0.91 1.83 14.29
N ARG A 157 1.52 3.00 14.08
CA ARG A 157 0.88 4.31 14.25
C ARG A 157 1.22 5.24 13.10
N GLY A 158 0.42 6.27 12.88
CA GLY A 158 0.73 7.36 11.96
C GLY A 158 0.78 6.92 10.49
N TRP A 159 1.77 7.45 9.76
CA TRP A 159 1.95 7.10 8.34
C TRP A 159 2.26 5.62 8.10
N PRO A 160 3.11 4.94 8.91
CA PRO A 160 3.27 3.49 8.83
C PRO A 160 1.95 2.70 8.95
N ALA A 161 1.05 3.09 9.87
CA ALA A 161 -0.26 2.45 10.00
C ALA A 161 -1.12 2.62 8.73
N ARG A 162 -1.03 3.78 8.07
CA ARG A 162 -1.69 4.03 6.79
C ARG A 162 -1.13 3.16 5.67
N ILE A 163 0.19 3.02 5.56
CA ILE A 163 0.83 2.15 4.56
C ILE A 163 0.37 0.71 4.77
N VAL A 164 0.44 0.19 6.01
CA VAL A 164 -0.04 -1.16 6.33
C VAL A 164 -1.50 -1.35 5.93
N ALA A 165 -2.37 -0.40 6.26
CA ALA A 165 -3.77 -0.48 5.88
C ALA A 165 -3.98 -0.47 4.36
N HIS A 166 -3.27 0.39 3.63
CA HIS A 166 -3.35 0.51 2.18
C HIS A 166 -2.91 -0.79 1.48
N GLU A 167 -1.75 -1.33 1.86
CA GLU A 167 -1.26 -2.56 1.24
C GLU A 167 -2.11 -3.78 1.62
N THR A 168 -2.63 -3.83 2.85
CA THR A 168 -3.53 -4.92 3.26
C THR A 168 -4.88 -4.85 2.52
N ASP A 169 -5.40 -3.65 2.26
CA ASP A 169 -6.62 -3.45 1.47
C ASP A 169 -6.49 -3.98 0.04
N HIS A 170 -5.32 -3.79 -0.58
CA HIS A 170 -5.02 -4.34 -1.91
C HIS A 170 -5.16 -5.87 -1.94
N LEU A 171 -4.74 -6.56 -0.88
CA LEU A 171 -4.88 -8.01 -0.75
C LEU A 171 -6.35 -8.44 -0.61
N GLY A 172 -7.21 -7.57 -0.10
CA GLY A 172 -8.66 -7.74 -0.05
C GLY A 172 -9.40 -7.31 -1.33
N GLY A 173 -8.69 -6.82 -2.36
CA GLY A 173 -9.30 -6.31 -3.59
C GLY A 173 -9.91 -4.90 -3.45
N THR A 174 -9.51 -4.15 -2.43
CA THR A 174 -9.94 -2.77 -2.17
C THR A 174 -8.89 -1.79 -2.66
N LEU A 175 -9.31 -0.75 -3.38
CA LEU A 175 -8.46 0.37 -3.76
C LEU A 175 -8.84 1.59 -2.91
N TYR A 176 -7.88 2.50 -2.69
CA TYR A 176 -8.11 3.70 -1.89
C TYR A 176 -9.31 4.55 -2.38
N ILE A 177 -9.58 4.53 -3.69
CA ILE A 177 -10.72 5.24 -4.31
C ILE A 177 -12.09 4.73 -3.85
N ASP A 178 -12.18 3.52 -3.28
CA ASP A 178 -13.44 2.95 -2.77
C ASP A 178 -13.86 3.58 -1.44
N THR A 179 -12.91 4.16 -0.70
CA THR A 179 -13.14 4.78 0.61
C THR A 179 -12.75 6.26 0.66
N ALA A 180 -12.26 6.80 -0.46
CA ALA A 180 -11.83 8.18 -0.56
C ALA A 180 -13.00 9.18 -0.46
N HIS A 181 -12.69 10.36 0.07
CA HIS A 181 -13.54 11.54 -0.08
C HIS A 181 -13.49 11.99 -1.53
N THR A 182 -14.46 11.57 -2.35
CA THR A 182 -14.40 11.75 -3.83
C THR A 182 -14.30 13.21 -4.29
N ARG A 183 -14.81 14.17 -3.50
CA ARG A 183 -14.64 15.63 -3.77
C ARG A 183 -13.19 16.11 -3.66
N SER A 184 -12.32 15.34 -3.02
CA SER A 184 -10.89 15.63 -2.88
C SER A 184 -10.05 15.02 -4.01
N LEU A 185 -10.64 14.22 -4.91
CA LEU A 185 -9.92 13.61 -6.03
C LEU A 185 -9.24 14.71 -6.86
N THR A 186 -7.92 14.58 -7.02
CA THR A 186 -7.09 15.58 -7.68
C THR A 186 -6.06 14.89 -8.55
N THR A 187 -5.65 15.55 -9.63
CA THR A 187 -4.45 15.15 -10.38
C THR A 187 -3.21 15.40 -9.53
N THR A 188 -2.13 14.67 -9.79
CA THR A 188 -0.82 14.88 -9.13
C THR A 188 -0.31 16.33 -9.30
N GLU A 189 -0.53 16.94 -10.46
CA GLU A 189 -0.21 18.34 -10.74
C GLU A 189 -0.96 19.29 -9.80
N ASN A 190 -2.30 19.20 -9.77
CA ASN A 190 -3.11 20.03 -8.90
C ASN A 190 -2.85 19.77 -7.41
N TYR A 191 -2.50 18.54 -7.02
CA TYR A 191 -2.07 18.28 -5.64
C TYR A 191 -0.83 19.10 -5.30
N GLY A 192 0.20 19.06 -6.16
CA GLY A 192 1.44 19.80 -5.95
C GLY A 192 1.21 21.31 -5.82
N GLU A 193 0.43 21.88 -6.74
CA GLU A 193 0.16 23.32 -6.81
C GLU A 193 -0.81 23.81 -5.74
N LEU A 194 -1.86 23.03 -5.45
CA LEU A 194 -3.01 23.51 -4.70
C LEU A 194 -3.21 22.83 -3.36
N TRP A 195 -2.74 21.60 -3.12
CA TRP A 195 -3.18 20.80 -1.95
C TRP A 195 -2.05 20.08 -1.19
N SER A 196 -0.79 20.45 -1.44
CA SER A 196 0.41 19.85 -0.86
C SER A 196 0.70 20.29 0.58
N ASP A 197 -0.27 20.91 1.25
CA ASP A 197 -0.20 21.26 2.67
C ASP A 197 0.09 20.01 3.54
N PRO A 198 0.66 20.19 4.75
CA PRO A 198 0.86 19.07 5.68
C PRO A 198 -0.41 18.26 5.93
N THR A 199 -1.57 18.94 5.94
CA THR A 199 -2.88 18.40 6.28
C THR A 199 -3.97 18.92 5.32
N PRO A 200 -5.05 18.16 5.06
CA PRO A 200 -5.98 18.49 3.98
C PRO A 200 -7.12 19.44 4.38
N GLU A 201 -7.08 20.13 5.53
CA GLU A 201 -8.20 20.95 6.00
C GLU A 201 -8.51 22.11 5.04
N ARG A 202 -7.47 22.71 4.40
CA ARG A 202 -7.67 23.75 3.38
C ARG A 202 -8.41 23.20 2.16
N ALA A 203 -8.03 22.00 1.71
CA ALA A 203 -8.75 21.31 0.63
C ALA A 203 -10.19 20.97 1.05
N GLY A 204 -10.38 20.49 2.29
CA GLY A 204 -11.70 20.21 2.86
C GLY A 204 -12.64 21.40 2.82
N GLN A 205 -12.15 22.56 3.27
CA GLN A 205 -12.90 23.83 3.24
C GLN A 205 -13.20 24.30 1.80
N ALA A 206 -12.21 24.25 0.91
CA ALA A 206 -12.35 24.77 -0.45
C ALA A 206 -13.21 23.86 -1.36
N LEU A 207 -13.06 22.54 -1.22
CA LEU A 207 -13.70 21.55 -2.08
C LEU A 207 -14.99 21.01 -1.47
N GLY A 208 -15.27 21.24 -0.18
CA GLY A 208 -16.53 20.90 0.48
C GLY A 208 -16.61 19.45 0.94
N PHE A 209 -15.60 18.98 1.68
CA PHE A 209 -15.62 17.67 2.35
C PHE A 209 -15.08 17.77 3.78
N THR A 210 -15.51 16.86 4.65
CA THR A 210 -15.08 16.83 6.06
C THR A 210 -13.78 16.05 6.18
N VAL A 211 -12.79 16.66 6.80
CA VAL A 211 -11.57 15.99 7.26
C VAL A 211 -11.77 15.64 8.72
N ASP A 212 -11.58 14.37 9.09
CA ASP A 212 -11.69 13.98 10.49
C ASP A 212 -10.65 14.71 11.36
N PRO A 213 -11.06 15.29 12.49
CA PRO A 213 -10.13 15.90 13.43
C PRO A 213 -9.22 14.82 14.04
N ARG A 214 -7.93 15.18 14.15
CA ARG A 214 -6.86 14.36 14.72
C ARG A 214 -7.06 14.09 16.21
#